data_AF-A0A3D1TQU4-F1
#
_entry.id   AF-A0A3D1TQU4-F1
#
_cell.length_a   1.000
_cell.length_b   1.000
_cell.length_c   1.000
_cell.angle_alpha   90.00
_cell.angle_beta   90.00
_cell.angle_gamma   90.00
#
_symmetry.space_group_name_H-M   'P 1'
#
loop_
_entity.id
_entity.type
_entity.pdbx_description
1 polymer ?
#
loop_
_entity_poly.entity_id
_entity_poly.type
_entity_poly.pdbx_seq_one_letter_code
_entity_poly.pdbx_strand_id
1 'polypeptide(L)'
;LGDFDSDLRRIPRYGRQLVVFLGSTIGNLYPLQRDAFLRQIRVMLQPGDTFLLGLDLVKGRWELEAAYDDSAGVTSRFNLNLLAVINRELAADFDLSAFEHVAIWNQAESQMEMYLRSTCNQRVTVARAGIKATFRQGELMRTEISAKFTRGLAQSFLRRAGMEAIAWYTDRRHRFALALGAPGP
;
A
#
# COMPACT_ATOMS: atom_id res chain seq x y z
N LEU A 1 1.55 -12.23 -15.59
CA LEU A 1 1.57 -11.38 -14.38
C LEU A 1 2.93 -10.74 -14.28
N GLY A 2 3.00 -9.47 -13.87
CA GLY A 2 4.25 -8.78 -13.59
C GLY A 2 4.16 -8.10 -12.22
N ASP A 3 5.31 -7.97 -11.57
CA ASP A 3 5.46 -7.33 -10.26
C ASP A 3 6.19 -6.00 -10.41
N PHE A 4 5.63 -4.91 -9.88
CA PHE A 4 6.22 -3.59 -9.98
C PHE A 4 7.59 -3.47 -9.30
N ASP A 5 7.92 -4.35 -8.34
CA ASP A 5 9.24 -4.35 -7.71
C ASP A 5 10.34 -4.91 -8.62
N SER A 6 9.98 -5.73 -9.63
CA SER A 6 10.96 -6.47 -10.45
C SER A 6 10.80 -6.35 -11.97
N ASP A 7 9.60 -6.08 -12.48
CA ASP A 7 9.27 -6.16 -13.91
C ASP A 7 9.16 -4.80 -14.61
N LEU A 8 9.32 -3.68 -13.90
CA LEU A 8 9.19 -2.32 -14.48
C LEU A 8 10.08 -2.11 -15.73
N ARG A 9 11.26 -2.73 -15.77
CA ARG A 9 12.20 -2.65 -16.90
C ARG A 9 11.69 -3.30 -18.19
N ARG A 10 10.62 -4.10 -18.12
CA ARG A 10 10.04 -4.82 -19.26
C ARG A 10 9.02 -3.98 -20.02
N ILE A 11 8.66 -2.81 -19.52
CA ILE A 11 7.70 -1.91 -20.17
C ILE A 11 8.33 -1.35 -21.46
N PRO A 12 7.71 -1.60 -22.64
CA PRO A 12 8.22 -1.09 -23.92
C PRO A 12 8.26 0.43 -23.96
N ARG A 13 9.25 0.98 -24.67
CA ARG A 13 9.43 2.43 -24.82
C ARG A 13 9.14 2.89 -26.23
N TYR A 14 8.18 3.80 -26.37
CA TYR A 14 7.81 4.42 -27.64
C TYR A 14 7.48 5.90 -27.42
N GLY A 15 8.19 6.79 -28.12
CA GLY A 15 7.96 8.23 -28.06
C GLY A 15 8.06 8.80 -26.63
N ARG A 16 7.33 9.88 -26.40
CA ARG A 16 7.21 10.54 -25.10
C ARG A 16 6.16 9.83 -24.24
N GLN A 17 6.53 9.41 -23.03
CA GLN A 17 5.69 8.60 -22.17
C GLN A 17 5.13 9.37 -20.97
N LEU A 18 3.88 9.05 -20.63
CA LEU A 18 3.27 9.37 -19.34
C LEU A 18 3.12 8.06 -18.57
N VAL A 19 3.92 7.88 -17.53
CA VAL A 19 3.80 6.75 -16.60
C VAL A 19 2.76 7.12 -15.55
N VAL A 20 1.83 6.21 -15.24
CA VAL A 20 0.68 6.50 -14.37
C VAL A 20 0.61 5.47 -13.25
N PHE A 21 0.54 5.94 -12.00
CA PHE A 21 0.37 5.10 -10.81
C PHE A 21 -0.65 5.72 -9.86
N LEU A 22 -1.87 5.17 -9.84
CA LEU A 22 -3.04 5.79 -9.22
C LEU A 22 -3.52 5.02 -7.97
N GLY A 23 -4.64 5.47 -7.38
CA GLY A 23 -5.29 4.78 -6.26
C GLY A 23 -4.54 4.88 -4.93
N SER A 24 -3.41 5.60 -4.87
CA SER A 24 -2.54 5.66 -3.70
C SER A 24 -1.95 4.31 -3.29
N THR A 25 -1.83 3.37 -4.22
CA THR A 25 -1.16 2.06 -3.99
C THR A 25 0.29 2.22 -3.54
N ILE A 26 0.93 3.35 -3.86
CA ILE A 26 2.26 3.71 -3.32
C ILE A 26 2.30 3.80 -1.79
N GLY A 27 1.14 4.05 -1.16
CA GLY A 27 0.96 4.07 0.28
C GLY A 27 1.11 2.70 0.92
N ASN A 28 0.98 1.61 0.14
CA ASN A 28 1.10 0.24 0.62
C ASN A 28 2.56 -0.24 0.69
N LEU A 29 3.49 0.54 0.13
CA LEU A 29 4.92 0.28 0.21
C LEU A 29 5.50 0.90 1.49
N TYR A 30 6.34 0.14 2.19
CA TYR A 30 7.15 0.68 3.28
C TYR A 30 8.09 1.78 2.75
N PRO A 31 8.57 2.72 3.59
CA PRO A 31 9.37 3.86 3.14
C PRO A 31 10.56 3.50 2.24
N LEU A 32 11.32 2.45 2.58
CA LEU A 32 12.46 1.99 1.78
C LEU A 32 12.05 1.38 0.44
N GLN A 33 10.96 0.59 0.42
CA GLN A 33 10.42 0.02 -0.81
C GLN A 33 9.87 1.11 -1.73
N ARG A 34 9.18 2.11 -1.15
CA ARG A 34 8.66 3.26 -1.88
C ARG A 34 9.78 4.05 -2.55
N ASP A 35 10.84 4.36 -1.81
CA ASP A 35 12.01 5.07 -2.36
C ASP A 35 12.68 4.23 -3.47
N ALA A 36 12.79 2.91 -3.30
CA ALA A 36 13.34 2.02 -4.33
C ALA A 36 12.47 1.99 -5.61
N PHE A 37 11.17 1.80 -5.47
CA PHE A 37 10.20 1.83 -6.57
C PHE A 37 10.27 3.14 -7.34
N LEU A 38 10.28 4.28 -6.65
CA LEU A 38 10.35 5.59 -7.31
C LEU A 38 11.68 5.80 -8.05
N ARG A 39 12.80 5.29 -7.52
CA ARG A 39 14.08 5.31 -8.25
C ARG A 39 14.02 4.46 -9.50
N GLN A 40 13.37 3.30 -9.46
CA GLN A 40 13.17 2.47 -10.65
C GLN A 40 12.34 3.23 -11.71
N ILE A 41 11.26 3.89 -11.30
CA ILE A 41 10.48 4.77 -12.19
C ILE A 41 11.37 5.86 -12.78
N ARG A 42 12.16 6.57 -11.96
CA ARG A 42 13.07 7.62 -12.45
C ARG A 42 14.06 7.11 -13.51
N VAL A 43 14.64 5.93 -13.32
CA VAL A 43 15.57 5.31 -14.28
C VAL A 43 14.88 5.02 -15.63
N MET A 44 13.56 4.82 -15.62
CA MET A 44 12.80 4.60 -16.85
C MET A 44 12.55 5.87 -17.65
N LEU A 45 12.30 6.99 -16.97
CA LEU A 45 11.92 8.24 -17.59
C LEU A 45 13.10 8.89 -18.35
N GLN A 46 12.89 9.21 -19.62
CA GLN A 46 13.76 10.03 -20.46
C GLN A 46 13.40 11.52 -20.35
N PRO A 47 14.29 12.43 -20.81
CA PRO A 47 13.92 13.83 -20.96
C PRO A 47 12.62 13.99 -21.77
N GLY A 48 11.64 14.69 -21.19
CA GLY A 48 10.30 14.87 -21.76
C GLY A 48 9.25 13.93 -21.16
N ASP A 49 9.62 12.77 -20.63
CA ASP A 49 8.67 11.87 -19.99
C ASP A 49 8.13 12.43 -18.68
N THR A 50 6.98 11.92 -18.25
CA THR A 50 6.32 12.38 -17.02
C THR A 50 5.76 11.20 -16.22
N PHE A 51 5.56 11.43 -14.92
CA PHE A 51 5.01 10.45 -13.98
C PHE A 51 3.82 11.06 -13.24
N LEU A 52 2.62 10.50 -13.42
CA LEU A 52 1.42 10.91 -12.69
C LEU A 52 1.18 9.97 -11.51
N LEU A 53 1.28 10.51 -10.30
CA LEU A 53 1.17 9.77 -9.05
C LEU A 53 -0.08 10.17 -8.28
N GLY A 54 -0.94 9.20 -7.96
CA GLY A 54 -2.08 9.36 -7.07
C GLY A 54 -1.71 9.16 -5.62
N LEU A 55 -2.17 10.06 -4.75
CA LEU A 55 -1.81 10.11 -3.33
C LEU A 55 -3.05 10.39 -2.49
N ASP A 56 -3.36 9.49 -1.57
CA ASP A 56 -4.39 9.70 -0.56
C ASP A 56 -3.82 10.60 0.55
N LEU A 57 -4.49 11.71 0.82
CA LEU A 57 -3.96 12.75 1.70
C LEU A 57 -4.35 12.51 3.15
N VAL A 58 -3.51 13.03 4.07
CA VAL A 58 -3.87 13.10 5.49
C VAL A 58 -5.16 13.90 5.64
N LYS A 59 -6.11 13.35 6.40
CA LYS A 59 -7.42 13.94 6.68
C LYS A 59 -7.84 13.58 8.11
N GLY A 60 -9.07 13.92 8.50
CA GLY A 60 -9.56 13.63 9.85
C GLY A 60 -9.50 12.14 10.18
N ARG A 61 -9.04 11.80 11.39
CA ARG A 61 -8.87 10.42 11.85
C ARG A 61 -10.12 9.55 11.66
N TRP A 62 -11.28 10.06 12.06
CA TRP A 62 -12.57 9.38 11.88
C TRP A 62 -12.80 8.99 10.40
N GLU A 63 -12.51 9.89 9.47
CA GLU A 63 -12.71 9.62 8.04
C GLU A 63 -11.73 8.56 7.53
N LEU A 64 -10.52 8.54 8.06
CA LEU A 64 -9.52 7.53 7.73
C LEU A 64 -9.90 6.16 8.29
N GLU A 65 -10.28 6.08 9.56
CA GLU A 65 -10.68 4.82 10.19
C GLU A 65 -11.96 4.26 9.56
N ALA A 66 -12.99 5.08 9.36
CA ALA A 66 -14.24 4.67 8.73
C ALA A 66 -14.10 4.18 7.28
N ALA A 67 -13.05 4.61 6.56
CA ALA A 67 -12.79 4.13 5.20
C ALA A 67 -12.17 2.71 5.16
N TYR A 68 -11.61 2.24 6.28
CA TYR A 68 -10.96 0.94 6.41
C TYR A 68 -11.70 -0.02 7.35
N ASP A 69 -12.70 0.48 8.09
CA ASP A 69 -13.61 -0.31 8.90
C ASP A 69 -15.05 0.04 8.53
N ASP A 70 -15.45 -0.36 7.31
CA ASP A 70 -16.77 -0.05 6.79
C ASP A 70 -17.86 -0.87 7.49
N SER A 71 -18.98 -0.22 7.82
CA SER A 71 -20.13 -0.86 8.46
C SER A 71 -20.77 -2.01 7.67
N ALA A 72 -20.48 -2.12 6.36
CA ALA A 72 -20.97 -3.20 5.51
C ALA A 72 -20.08 -4.46 5.58
N GLY A 73 -18.95 -4.41 6.30
CA GLY A 73 -18.04 -5.53 6.48
C GLY A 73 -17.29 -5.96 5.21
N VAL A 74 -17.19 -5.08 4.21
CA VAL A 74 -16.53 -5.41 2.94
C VAL A 74 -15.02 -5.49 3.15
N THR A 75 -14.44 -4.53 3.88
CA THR A 75 -13.00 -4.46 4.16
C THR A 75 -12.55 -5.58 5.09
N SER A 76 -13.36 -5.94 6.08
CA SER A 76 -13.07 -7.08 6.96
C SER A 76 -13.04 -8.40 6.19
N ARG A 77 -14.01 -8.63 5.29
CA ARG A 77 -14.03 -9.80 4.41
C ARG A 77 -12.85 -9.83 3.44
N PHE A 78 -12.47 -8.67 2.90
CA PHE A 78 -11.28 -8.54 2.06
C PHE A 78 -10.01 -8.94 2.83
N ASN A 79 -9.85 -8.45 4.06
CA ASN A 79 -8.69 -8.75 4.89
C ASN A 79 -8.61 -10.23 5.28
N LEU A 80 -9.72 -10.82 5.75
CA LEU A 80 -9.80 -12.25 6.09
C LEU A 80 -9.56 -13.16 4.89
N ASN A 81 -9.87 -12.70 3.67
CA ASN A 81 -9.61 -13.47 2.45
C ASN A 81 -8.12 -13.78 2.25
N LEU A 82 -7.20 -12.99 2.83
CA LEU A 82 -5.77 -13.33 2.86
C LEU A 82 -5.54 -14.74 3.43
N LEU A 83 -6.20 -15.07 4.56
CA LEU A 83 -6.09 -16.38 5.19
C LEU A 83 -6.67 -17.48 4.30
N ALA A 84 -7.80 -17.22 3.64
CA ALA A 84 -8.39 -18.17 2.69
C ALA A 84 -7.46 -18.46 1.50
N VAL A 85 -6.77 -17.44 0.99
CA VAL A 85 -5.76 -17.61 -0.07
C VAL A 85 -4.59 -18.44 0.44
N ILE A 86 -4.06 -18.16 1.63
CA ILE A 86 -2.95 -18.93 2.21
C ILE A 86 -3.35 -20.40 2.43
N ASN A 87 -4.55 -20.66 2.97
CA ASN A 87 -5.10 -22.00 3.12
C ASN A 87 -5.12 -22.75 1.78
N ARG A 88 -5.66 -22.13 0.72
CA ARG A 88 -5.80 -22.74 -0.60
C ARG A 88 -4.47 -22.97 -1.30
N GLU A 89 -3.61 -21.95 -1.35
CA GLU A 89 -2.39 -21.97 -2.17
C GLU A 89 -1.23 -22.71 -1.47
N LEU A 90 -1.13 -22.58 -0.15
CA LEU A 90 -0.01 -23.09 0.65
C LEU A 90 -0.38 -24.25 1.59
N ALA A 91 -1.59 -24.80 1.43
CA ALA A 91 -2.13 -25.88 2.28
C ALA A 91 -2.00 -25.53 3.77
N ALA A 92 -2.54 -24.37 4.13
CA ALA A 92 -2.65 -23.94 5.52
C ALA A 92 -4.02 -24.29 6.12
N ASP A 93 -4.10 -24.22 7.45
CA ASP A 93 -5.26 -24.59 8.26
C ASP A 93 -5.80 -23.44 9.12
N PHE A 94 -5.67 -22.17 8.66
CA PHE A 94 -6.27 -21.03 9.36
C PHE A 94 -7.79 -21.20 9.51
N ASP A 95 -8.31 -21.11 10.74
CA ASP A 95 -9.73 -20.92 10.99
C ASP A 95 -10.05 -19.42 10.90
N LEU A 96 -10.67 -19.00 9.80
CA LEU A 96 -11.02 -17.59 9.57
C LEU A 96 -11.96 -17.03 10.64
N SER A 97 -12.81 -17.86 11.26
CA SER A 97 -13.73 -17.41 12.31
C SER A 97 -13.03 -17.08 13.63
N ALA A 98 -11.78 -17.56 13.79
CA ALA A 98 -10.93 -17.27 14.93
C ALA A 98 -10.10 -15.98 14.76
N PHE A 99 -10.36 -15.18 13.72
CA PHE A 99 -9.72 -13.89 13.48
C PHE A 99 -10.75 -12.77 13.28
N GLU A 100 -10.51 -11.64 13.95
CA GLU A 100 -11.27 -10.41 13.72
C GLU A 100 -10.43 -9.39 12.96
N HIS A 101 -11.09 -8.59 12.12
CA HIS A 101 -10.46 -7.45 11.46
C HIS A 101 -10.25 -6.31 12.46
N VAL A 102 -9.08 -5.67 12.40
CA VAL A 102 -8.82 -4.42 13.12
C VAL A 102 -8.16 -3.41 12.18
N ALA A 103 -8.69 -2.20 12.11
CA ALA A 103 -8.10 -1.07 11.41
C ALA A 103 -7.63 0.00 12.42
N ILE A 104 -6.40 0.48 12.28
CA ILE A 104 -5.80 1.45 13.21
C ILE A 104 -5.19 2.59 12.42
N TRP A 105 -5.52 3.84 12.80
CA TRP A 105 -4.76 5.00 12.36
C TRP A 105 -3.49 5.15 13.22
N ASN A 106 -2.33 4.89 12.63
CA ASN A 106 -1.04 5.16 13.25
C ASN A 106 -0.62 6.60 12.93
N GLN A 107 -0.84 7.49 13.90
CA GLN A 107 -0.52 8.91 13.74
C GLN A 107 0.97 9.20 13.62
N ALA A 108 1.83 8.41 14.29
CA ALA A 108 3.28 8.62 14.26
C ALA A 108 3.87 8.37 12.86
N GLU A 109 3.39 7.30 12.21
CA GLU A 109 3.80 6.92 10.85
C GLU A 109 2.90 7.52 9.76
N SER A 110 1.83 8.23 10.14
CA SER A 110 0.84 8.80 9.23
C SER A 110 0.27 7.77 8.24
N GLN A 111 -0.18 6.62 8.76
CA GLN A 111 -0.71 5.52 7.94
C GLN A 111 -1.88 4.80 8.60
N MET A 112 -2.79 4.29 7.76
CA MET A 112 -3.73 3.25 8.20
C MET A 112 -3.01 1.92 8.24
N GLU A 113 -3.32 1.10 9.23
CA GLU A 113 -2.78 -0.24 9.39
C GLU A 113 -3.95 -1.21 9.53
N MET A 114 -3.89 -2.31 8.80
CA MET A 114 -4.87 -3.39 8.90
C MET A 114 -4.23 -4.59 9.58
N TYR A 115 -4.98 -5.18 10.49
CA TYR A 115 -4.58 -6.34 11.25
C TYR A 115 -5.67 -7.41 11.22
N LEU A 116 -5.25 -8.63 11.50
CA LEU A 116 -6.09 -9.72 11.94
C LEU A 116 -5.73 -10.05 13.40
N ARG A 117 -6.70 -9.95 14.30
CA ARG A 117 -6.51 -10.30 15.71
C ARG A 117 -7.03 -11.71 15.97
N SER A 118 -6.20 -12.54 16.58
CA SER A 118 -6.64 -13.87 17.03
C SER A 118 -7.63 -13.74 18.20
N THR A 119 -8.79 -14.37 18.12
CA THR A 119 -9.81 -14.32 19.18
C THR A 119 -9.60 -15.38 20.27
N CYS A 120 -8.72 -16.35 20.01
CA CYS A 120 -8.37 -17.43 20.94
C CYS A 120 -6.87 -17.78 20.85
N ASN A 121 -6.40 -18.68 21.71
CA ASN A 121 -5.09 -19.31 21.51
C ASN A 121 -5.22 -20.37 20.43
N GLN A 122 -4.43 -20.29 19.36
CA GLN A 122 -4.49 -21.23 18.25
C GLN A 122 -3.12 -21.51 17.64
N ARG A 123 -3.00 -22.66 16.97
CA ARG A 123 -1.83 -23.05 16.19
C ARG A 123 -2.25 -23.24 14.75
N VAL A 124 -1.44 -22.70 13.84
CA VAL A 124 -1.65 -22.80 12.39
C VAL A 124 -0.43 -23.47 11.78
N THR A 125 -0.66 -24.43 10.90
CA THR A 125 0.33 -25.08 10.07
C THR A 125 0.16 -24.60 8.63
N VAL A 126 1.22 -24.07 8.02
CA VAL A 126 1.28 -23.77 6.58
C VAL A 126 2.14 -24.85 5.94
N ALA A 127 1.50 -25.94 5.50
CA ALA A 127 2.21 -27.19 5.19
C ALA A 127 3.22 -27.04 4.05
N ARG A 128 2.85 -26.38 2.94
CA ARG A 128 3.75 -26.21 1.79
C ARG A 128 4.94 -25.28 2.07
N ALA A 129 4.83 -24.43 3.08
CA ALA A 129 5.92 -23.56 3.52
C ALA A 129 6.75 -24.17 4.66
N GLY A 130 6.32 -25.30 5.24
CA GLY A 130 6.96 -25.89 6.42
C GLY A 130 6.87 -25.02 7.68
N ILE A 131 5.91 -24.08 7.73
CA ILE A 131 5.77 -23.13 8.84
C ILE A 131 4.74 -23.64 9.85
N LYS A 132 5.07 -23.53 11.13
CA LYS A 132 4.12 -23.68 12.24
C LYS A 132 4.11 -22.38 13.04
N ALA A 133 2.96 -21.72 13.08
CA ALA A 133 2.75 -20.49 13.82
C ALA A 133 1.85 -20.75 15.03
N THR A 134 2.04 -19.99 16.09
CA THR A 134 1.16 -20.02 17.26
C THR A 134 0.70 -18.60 17.52
N PHE A 135 -0.59 -18.41 17.74
CA PHE A 135 -1.19 -17.12 18.07
C PHE A 135 -1.77 -17.19 19.47
N ARG A 136 -1.50 -16.18 20.28
CA ARG A 136 -2.19 -15.96 21.55
C ARG A 136 -3.53 -15.26 21.31
N GLN A 137 -4.47 -15.46 22.21
CA GLN A 137 -5.68 -14.64 22.25
C GLN A 137 -5.30 -13.16 22.33
N GLY A 138 -5.90 -12.36 21.45
CA GLY A 138 -5.64 -10.92 21.33
C GLY A 138 -4.41 -10.55 20.50
N GLU A 139 -3.62 -11.51 20.04
CA GLU A 139 -2.43 -11.26 19.22
C GLU A 139 -2.81 -10.69 17.85
N LEU A 140 -2.10 -9.65 17.42
CA LEU A 140 -2.34 -8.94 16.16
C LEU A 140 -1.30 -9.35 15.10
N MET A 141 -1.79 -9.72 13.92
CA MET A 141 -0.98 -9.93 12.72
C MET A 141 -1.27 -8.82 11.72
N ARG A 142 -0.26 -7.99 11.39
CA ARG A 142 -0.42 -6.92 10.40
C ARG A 142 -0.50 -7.50 9.00
N THR A 143 -1.52 -7.10 8.25
CA THR A 143 -1.76 -7.55 6.88
C THR A 143 -1.47 -6.46 5.85
N GLU A 144 -1.69 -5.19 6.20
CA GLU A 144 -1.48 -4.08 5.27
C GLU A 144 -1.09 -2.79 6.01
N ILE A 145 -0.38 -1.93 5.30
CA ILE A 145 -0.25 -0.50 5.62
C ILE A 145 -0.82 0.31 4.47
N SER A 146 -1.34 1.50 4.75
CA SER A 146 -1.72 2.47 3.75
C SER A 146 -1.34 3.86 4.21
N ALA A 147 -0.14 4.30 3.83
CA ALA A 147 0.38 5.61 4.17
C ALA A 147 -0.44 6.73 3.53
N LYS A 148 -0.61 7.80 4.30
CA LYS A 148 -1.29 9.02 3.89
C LYS A 148 -0.30 10.16 3.81
N PHE A 149 -0.52 11.05 2.84
CA PHE A 149 0.52 11.97 2.40
C PHE A 149 0.15 13.42 2.66
N THR A 150 1.18 14.23 2.95
CA THR A 150 1.13 15.67 2.78
C THR A 150 1.83 16.04 1.49
N ARG A 151 1.52 17.22 0.93
CA ARG A 151 2.20 17.73 -0.27
C ARG A 151 3.72 17.80 -0.07
N GLY A 152 4.17 18.28 1.09
CA GLY A 152 5.60 18.40 1.40
C GLY A 152 6.31 17.04 1.44
N LEU A 153 5.68 16.03 2.05
CA LEU A 153 6.21 14.67 2.08
C LEU A 153 6.30 14.08 0.66
N ALA A 154 5.25 14.28 -0.14
CA ALA A 154 5.19 13.84 -1.53
C ALA A 154 6.31 14.41 -2.39
N GLN A 155 6.50 15.73 -2.32
CA GLN A 155 7.58 16.40 -3.03
C GLN A 155 8.95 15.94 -2.54
N SER A 156 9.11 15.66 -1.23
CA SER A 156 10.36 15.19 -0.65
C SER A 156 10.78 13.83 -1.21
N PHE A 157 9.90 12.83 -1.23
CA PHE A 157 10.29 11.50 -1.75
C PHE A 157 10.46 11.49 -3.28
N LEU A 158 9.73 12.33 -4.03
CA LEU A 158 9.95 12.48 -5.47
C LEU A 158 11.37 13.04 -5.73
N ARG A 159 11.78 14.09 -4.99
CA ARG A 159 13.13 14.66 -5.10
C ARG A 159 14.22 13.67 -4.73
N ARG A 160 14.05 12.89 -3.65
CA ARG A 160 15.00 11.83 -3.29
C ARG A 160 15.15 10.75 -4.36
N ALA A 161 14.10 10.54 -5.16
CA ALA A 161 14.13 9.64 -6.30
C ALA A 161 14.68 10.28 -7.58
N GLY A 162 15.10 11.55 -7.57
CA GLY A 162 15.61 12.27 -8.74
C GLY A 162 14.53 12.83 -9.65
N MET A 163 13.33 13.09 -9.13
CA MET A 163 12.21 13.69 -9.84
C MET A 163 11.75 14.98 -9.17
N GLU A 164 11.13 15.88 -9.93
CA GLU A 164 10.48 17.08 -9.41
C GLU A 164 8.99 17.07 -9.70
N ALA A 165 8.18 17.50 -8.73
CA ALA A 165 6.74 17.68 -8.93
C ALA A 165 6.48 18.99 -9.69
N ILE A 166 6.13 18.89 -10.97
CA ILE A 166 5.88 20.02 -11.87
C ILE A 166 4.42 20.48 -11.85
N ALA A 167 3.49 19.66 -11.39
CA ALA A 167 2.10 20.06 -11.14
C ALA A 167 1.49 19.29 -9.98
N TRP A 168 0.47 19.88 -9.35
CA TRP A 168 -0.26 19.31 -8.23
C TRP A 168 -1.74 19.64 -8.34
N TYR A 169 -2.57 18.61 -8.38
CA TYR A 169 -4.03 18.73 -8.48
C TYR A 169 -4.66 18.05 -7.27
N THR A 170 -5.75 18.59 -6.75
CA THR A 170 -6.53 17.96 -5.69
C THR A 170 -8.02 18.04 -5.99
N ASP A 171 -8.81 17.18 -5.35
CA ASP A 171 -10.25 17.39 -5.29
C ASP A 171 -10.60 18.63 -4.44
N ARG A 172 -11.87 19.06 -4.51
CA ARG A 172 -12.36 20.27 -3.80
C ARG A 172 -12.23 20.19 -2.28
N ARG A 173 -12.16 18.98 -1.71
CA ARG A 173 -12.02 18.76 -0.26
C ARG A 173 -10.58 18.45 0.16
N HIS A 174 -9.63 18.50 -0.77
CA HIS A 174 -8.21 18.20 -0.52
C HIS A 174 -7.98 16.84 0.16
N ARG A 175 -8.74 15.81 -0.25
CA ARG A 175 -8.67 14.45 0.30
C ARG A 175 -7.75 13.55 -0.51
N PHE A 176 -7.59 13.83 -1.80
CA PHE A 176 -6.74 13.09 -2.72
C PHE A 176 -5.98 14.06 -3.62
N ALA A 177 -4.75 13.70 -3.98
CA ALA A 177 -3.93 14.46 -4.90
C ALA A 177 -3.46 13.64 -6.09
N LEU A 178 -3.27 14.33 -7.21
CA LEU A 178 -2.49 13.89 -8.35
C LEU A 178 -1.25 14.78 -8.46
N ALA A 179 -0.08 14.19 -8.30
CA ALA A 179 1.20 14.85 -8.51
C ALA A 179 1.74 14.47 -9.89
N LEU A 180 1.99 15.46 -10.74
CA LEU A 180 2.71 15.24 -12.00
C LEU A 180 4.19 15.51 -11.75
N GLY A 181 5.01 14.49 -11.89
CA GLY A 181 6.46 14.53 -11.78
C GLY A 181 7.15 14.48 -13.14
N ALA A 182 8.34 15.04 -13.21
CA ALA A 182 9.28 14.88 -14.32
C ALA A 182 10.67 14.52 -13.78
N PRO A 183 11.55 13.93 -14.61
CA PRO A 183 12.97 13.84 -14.28
C PRO A 183 13.49 15.19 -13.78
N GLY A 184 14.14 15.19 -12.61
CA GLY A 184 14.88 16.36 -12.14
C GLY A 184 16.05 16.68 -13.07
N PRO A 185 16.56 17.92 -13.00
CA PRO A 185 17.70 18.38 -13.80
C PRO A 185 18.95 17.52 -13.58
#